data_AF-A0A970XR23-F1
#
_entry.id   AF-A0A970XR23-F1
#
_cell.length_a   1.000
_cell.length_b   1.000
_cell.length_c   1.000
_cell.angle_alpha   90.00
_cell.angle_beta   90.00
_cell.angle_gamma   90.00
#
_symmetry.space_group_name_H-M   'P 1'
#
loop_
_entity.id
_entity.type
_entity.pdbx_description
1 polymer ?
#
loop_
_entity_poly.entity_id
_entity_poly.type
_entity_poly.pdbx_seq_one_letter_code
_entity_poly.pdbx_strand_id
1 'polypeptide(L)'
;MSNIHQFPIYIEHTVRQLLGENIQRYALGGMVDADFIEAGGMVTTMAIGLSTRYWYDHKEIIDRFLESIIELNGKGFEEIGVKRIEQVYNEFQQLVDVVM
;
A
#
# COMPACT_ATOMS: atom_id res chain seq x y z
N MET A 1 4.54 -14.28 -16.02
CA MET A 1 4.80 -14.57 -14.60
C MET A 1 4.96 -13.22 -13.92
N SER A 2 4.06 -12.88 -13.01
CA SER A 2 4.16 -11.66 -12.19
C SER A 2 5.41 -11.79 -11.32
N ASN A 3 6.40 -10.91 -11.48
CA ASN A 3 7.60 -10.93 -10.65
C ASN A 3 7.23 -10.33 -9.28
N ILE A 4 7.39 -11.09 -8.20
CA ILE A 4 6.99 -10.69 -6.85
C ILE A 4 7.65 -9.37 -6.43
N HIS A 5 8.88 -9.12 -6.90
CA HIS A 5 9.66 -7.91 -6.61
C HIS A 5 9.18 -6.66 -7.39
N GLN A 6 8.22 -6.79 -8.31
CA GLN A 6 7.61 -5.63 -8.98
C GLN A 6 6.51 -4.98 -8.14
N PHE A 7 5.79 -5.77 -7.34
CA PHE A 7 4.69 -5.27 -6.53
C PHE A 7 5.11 -4.21 -5.50
N PRO A 8 6.24 -4.33 -4.77
CA PRO A 8 6.69 -3.28 -3.87
C PRO A 8 6.88 -1.93 -4.57
N ILE A 9 7.44 -1.95 -5.79
CA ILE A 9 7.66 -0.75 -6.61
C ILE A 9 6.33 -0.13 -7.04
N TYR A 10 5.35 -0.95 -7.43
CA TYR A 10 4.03 -0.45 -7.80
C TYR A 10 3.29 0.17 -6.60
N ILE A 11 3.35 -0.48 -5.44
CA ILE A 11 2.77 0.03 -4.19
C ILE A 11 3.45 1.34 -3.80
N GLU A 12 4.78 1.42 -3.86
CA GLU A 12 5.55 2.65 -3.63
C GLU A 12 5.04 3.79 -4.51
N HIS A 13 4.91 3.54 -5.82
CA HIS A 13 4.48 4.56 -6.77
C HIS A 13 3.06 5.05 -6.47
N THR A 14 2.11 4.14 -6.26
CA THR A 14 0.72 4.50 -5.94
C THR A 14 0.60 5.25 -4.62
N VAL A 15 1.31 4.82 -3.57
CA VAL A 15 1.27 5.53 -2.28
C VAL A 15 1.88 6.93 -2.40
N ARG A 16 2.95 7.10 -3.18
CA ARG A 16 3.50 8.45 -3.47
C ARG A 16 2.51 9.34 -4.20
N GLN A 17 1.73 8.80 -5.13
CA GLN A 17 0.67 9.57 -5.80
C GLN A 17 -0.40 10.05 -4.81
N LEU A 18 -0.85 9.19 -3.90
CA LEU A 18 -1.80 9.56 -2.84
C LEU A 18 -1.25 10.68 -1.94
N LEU A 19 0.03 10.59 -1.59
CA LEU A 19 0.69 11.54 -0.69
C LEU A 19 1.04 12.89 -1.35
N GLY A 20 1.09 12.96 -2.69
CA GLY A 20 1.33 14.18 -3.47
C GLY A 20 2.80 14.48 -3.81
N GLU A 21 3.00 15.43 -4.73
CA GLU A 21 4.27 15.69 -5.44
C GLU A 21 5.44 16.20 -4.56
N ASN A 22 5.18 16.62 -3.31
CA ASN A 22 6.18 17.26 -2.43
C ASN A 22 6.73 16.35 -1.32
N ILE A 23 6.51 15.03 -1.40
CA ILE A 23 7.04 14.09 -0.40
C ILE A 23 8.55 13.97 -0.56
N GLN A 24 9.30 14.54 0.38
CA GLN A 24 10.75 14.37 0.42
C GLN A 24 11.10 12.91 0.72
N ARG A 25 12.05 12.36 -0.06
CA ARG A 25 12.55 10.98 0.03
C ARG A 25 13.12 10.60 1.41
N TYR A 26 13.52 11.58 2.22
CA TYR A 26 14.08 11.35 3.56
C TYR A 26 13.09 11.59 4.72
N ALA A 27 11.83 11.90 4.40
CA ALA A 27 10.73 12.02 5.37
C ALA A 27 9.77 10.82 5.23
N LEU A 28 8.48 11.04 5.03
CA LEU A 28 7.53 9.97 4.68
C LEU A 28 7.97 9.17 3.45
N GLY A 29 8.71 9.78 2.52
CA GLY A 29 9.24 9.10 1.35
C GLY A 29 10.30 8.02 1.65
N GLY A 30 10.86 8.00 2.86
CA GLY A 30 11.78 6.94 3.31
C GLY A 30 11.05 5.75 3.95
N MET A 31 9.79 5.95 4.36
CA MET A 31 8.87 4.87 4.73
C MET A 31 8.14 4.30 3.50
N VAL A 32 7.99 5.09 2.44
CA VAL A 32 7.44 4.65 1.15
C VAL A 32 8.59 4.31 0.21
N ASP A 33 9.23 3.18 0.52
CA ASP A 33 10.38 2.62 -0.17
C ASP A 33 10.13 1.13 -0.45
N ALA A 34 10.40 0.69 -1.69
CA ALA A 34 10.17 -0.68 -2.12
C ALA A 34 10.82 -1.74 -1.22
N ASP A 35 12.04 -1.50 -0.73
CA ASP A 35 12.75 -2.47 0.13
C ASP A 35 12.04 -2.61 1.49
N PHE A 36 11.57 -1.48 2.05
CA PHE A 36 10.76 -1.50 3.28
C PHE A 36 9.42 -2.19 3.07
N ILE A 37 8.73 -1.91 1.96
CA ILE A 37 7.46 -2.54 1.61
C ILE A 37 7.64 -4.05 1.51
N GLU A 38 8.67 -4.49 0.80
CA GLU A 38 8.97 -5.91 0.57
C GLU A 38 9.31 -6.65 1.88
N ALA A 39 10.03 -5.99 2.79
CA ALA A 39 10.43 -6.52 4.09
C ALA A 39 9.30 -6.62 5.13
N GLY A 40 8.08 -6.17 4.81
CA GLY A 40 6.91 -6.25 5.69
C GLY A 40 6.18 -4.92 5.93
N GLY A 41 6.64 -3.86 5.28
CA GLY A 41 6.05 -2.52 5.36
C GLY A 41 4.77 -2.31 4.55
N MET A 42 4.29 -3.31 3.81
CA MET A 42 3.15 -3.18 2.86
C MET A 42 1.92 -2.52 3.48
N VAL A 43 1.37 -3.10 4.55
CA VAL A 43 0.12 -2.64 5.18
C VAL A 43 0.30 -1.21 5.73
N THR A 44 1.42 -0.97 6.41
CA THR A 44 1.76 0.35 6.96
C THR A 44 1.85 1.40 5.86
N THR A 45 2.49 1.07 4.74
CA THR A 45 2.68 1.98 3.60
C THR A 45 1.36 2.31 2.91
N MET A 46 0.50 1.31 2.68
CA MET A 46 -0.85 1.52 2.14
C MET A 46 -1.70 2.39 3.08
N ALA A 47 -1.67 2.13 4.39
CA ALA A 47 -2.39 2.92 5.39
C ALA A 47 -1.93 4.38 5.41
N ILE A 48 -0.62 4.64 5.32
CA ILE A 48 -0.06 6.00 5.21
C ILE A 48 -0.63 6.71 3.99
N GLY A 49 -0.62 6.06 2.81
CA GLY A 49 -1.20 6.64 1.59
C GLY A 49 -2.68 6.98 1.74
N LEU A 50 -3.48 6.01 2.20
CA LEU A 50 -4.93 6.15 2.36
C LEU A 50 -5.32 7.16 3.44
N SER A 51 -4.46 7.42 4.43
CA SER A 51 -4.72 8.44 5.47
C SER A 51 -4.99 9.83 4.87
N THR A 52 -4.41 10.14 3.71
CA THR A 52 -4.63 11.39 2.97
C THR A 52 -5.98 11.49 2.29
N ARG A 53 -6.80 10.43 2.34
CA ARG A 53 -8.17 10.36 1.82
C ARG A 53 -9.17 9.93 2.88
N TYR A 54 -8.74 9.88 4.15
CA TYR A 54 -9.53 9.37 5.25
C TYR A 54 -10.51 10.42 5.79
N TRP A 55 -11.55 10.72 5.00
CA TRP A 55 -12.61 11.66 5.37
C TRP A 55 -13.98 11.21 4.83
N TYR A 56 -15.04 11.66 5.48
CA TYR A 56 -16.44 11.48 5.08
C TYR A 56 -16.73 10.06 4.52
N ASP A 57 -17.11 9.99 3.25
CA ASP A 57 -17.65 8.81 2.59
C ASP A 57 -16.58 7.74 2.29
N HIS A 58 -15.29 8.08 2.38
CA HIS A 58 -14.19 7.15 2.12
C HIS A 58 -13.80 6.34 3.35
N LYS A 59 -14.20 6.78 4.55
CA LYS A 59 -13.75 6.18 5.81
C LYS A 59 -14.07 4.69 5.88
N GLU A 60 -15.33 4.32 5.63
CA GLU A 60 -15.80 2.94 5.77
C GLU A 60 -15.16 2.00 4.74
N ILE A 61 -14.95 2.47 3.51
CA ILE A 61 -14.31 1.63 2.47
C ILE A 61 -12.81 1.46 2.73
N ILE A 62 -12.13 2.49 3.26
CA ILE A 62 -10.73 2.39 3.69
C ILE A 62 -10.61 1.44 4.90
N ASP A 63 -11.46 1.59 5.91
CA ASP A 63 -11.45 0.73 7.10
C ASP A 63 -11.63 -0.75 6.71
N ARG A 64 -12.61 -1.07 5.85
CA ARG A 64 -12.83 -2.44 5.37
C ARG A 64 -11.63 -3.02 4.63
N PHE A 65 -10.94 -2.22 3.82
CA PHE A 65 -9.73 -2.67 3.14
C PHE A 65 -8.58 -2.89 4.13
N LEU A 66 -8.35 -1.99 5.08
CA LEU A 66 -7.27 -2.15 6.06
C LEU A 66 -7.52 -3.35 6.99
N GLU A 67 -8.77 -3.59 7.37
CA GLU A 67 -9.16 -4.78 8.14
C GLU A 67 -8.92 -6.08 7.36
N SER A 68 -9.09 -6.09 6.03
CA SER A 68 -8.92 -7.30 5.20
C SER A 68 -7.46 -7.72 4.98
N ILE A 69 -6.51 -6.86 5.34
CA ILE A 69 -5.06 -7.07 5.17
C ILE A 69 -4.27 -6.94 6.47
N ILE A 70 -4.92 -6.65 7.60
CA ILE A 70 -4.24 -6.37 8.87
C ILE A 70 -3.34 -7.54 9.32
N GLU A 71 -3.73 -8.77 8.99
CA GLU A 71 -2.99 -9.99 9.29
C GLU A 71 -1.68 -10.15 8.50
N LEU A 72 -1.48 -9.32 7.48
CA LEU A 72 -0.28 -9.28 6.65
C LEU A 72 0.75 -8.27 7.18
N ASN A 73 0.40 -7.47 8.18
CA ASN A 73 1.29 -6.44 8.70
C ASN A 73 2.55 -7.06 9.31
N GLY A 74 3.72 -6.59 8.88
CA GLY A 74 5.02 -7.10 9.31
C GLY A 74 5.49 -8.38 8.62
N LYS A 75 4.69 -8.97 7.71
CA LYS A 75 5.09 -10.15 6.93
C LYS A 75 5.77 -9.74 5.63
N GLY A 76 6.94 -10.31 5.37
CA GLY A 76 7.64 -10.11 4.10
C GLY A 76 6.93 -10.73 2.91
N PHE A 77 7.27 -10.31 1.70
CA PHE A 77 6.57 -10.76 0.48
C PHE A 77 6.71 -12.26 0.24
N GLU A 78 7.88 -12.83 0.58
CA GLU A 78 8.09 -14.28 0.51
C GLU A 78 7.15 -15.06 1.44
N GLU A 79 6.86 -14.52 2.63
CA GLU A 79 5.95 -15.14 3.60
C GLU A 79 4.48 -15.05 3.16
N ILE A 80 4.08 -13.91 2.58
CA ILE A 80 2.70 -13.69 2.12
C ILE A 80 2.40 -14.52 0.86
N GLY A 81 3.37 -14.61 -0.05
CA GLY A 81 3.25 -15.32 -1.32
C GLY A 81 2.58 -14.50 -2.43
N VAL A 82 3.08 -14.68 -3.65
CA VAL A 82 2.76 -13.85 -4.82
C VAL A 82 1.26 -13.70 -5.11
N LYS A 83 0.47 -14.77 -4.95
CA LYS A 83 -0.97 -14.74 -5.25
C LYS A 83 -1.74 -13.81 -4.32
N ARG A 84 -1.40 -13.82 -3.03
CA ARG A 84 -2.07 -12.97 -2.03
C ARG A 84 -1.64 -11.51 -2.20
N ILE A 85 -0.37 -11.26 -2.52
CA ILE A 85 0.14 -9.92 -2.85
C ILE A 85 -0.57 -9.35 -4.08
N GLU A 86 -0.69 -10.14 -5.15
CA GLU A 86 -1.38 -9.71 -6.38
C GLU A 86 -2.86 -9.38 -6.10
N GLN A 87 -3.54 -10.19 -5.30
CA GLN A 87 -4.92 -9.90 -4.86
C GLN A 87 -4.99 -8.57 -4.11
N VAL A 88 -4.16 -8.39 -3.08
CA VAL A 88 -4.15 -7.18 -2.25
C VAL A 88 -3.82 -5.95 -3.08
N TYR A 89 -2.87 -6.04 -4.00
CA TYR A 89 -2.52 -4.95 -4.89
C TYR A 89 -3.70 -4.55 -5.80
N ASN A 90 -4.42 -5.53 -6.37
CA ASN A 90 -5.58 -5.24 -7.20
C ASN A 90 -6.73 -4.60 -6.40
N GLU A 91 -7.01 -5.11 -5.19
CA GLU A 91 -7.98 -4.50 -4.27
C GLU A 91 -7.57 -3.07 -3.89
N PHE A 92 -6.27 -2.85 -3.65
CA PHE A 92 -5.73 -1.54 -3.36
C PHE A 92 -5.89 -0.57 -4.53
N GLN A 93 -5.57 -0.98 -5.77
CA GLN A 93 -5.78 -0.15 -6.96
C GLN A 93 -7.25 0.24 -7.12
N GLN A 94 -8.17 -0.72 -6.99
CA GLN A 94 -9.60 -0.45 -7.07
C GLN A 94 -10.06 0.54 -6.01
N LEU A 95 -9.53 0.44 -4.79
CA LEU A 95 -9.81 1.42 -3.73
C LEU A 95 -9.27 2.80 -4.09
N VAL A 96 -8.03 2.88 -4.57
CA VAL A 96 -7.38 4.13 -4.98
C VAL A 96 -8.19 4.84 -6.07
N ASP A 97 -8.68 4.10 -7.06
CA ASP A 97 -9.54 4.64 -8.13
C ASP A 97 -10.87 5.23 -7.61
N VAL A 98 -11.36 4.77 -6.46
CA VAL A 98 -12.59 5.27 -5.82
C VAL A 98 -12.31 6.52 -4.97
N VAL A 99 -11.15 6.59 -4.33
CA VAL A 99 -10.84 7.66 -3.35
C VAL A 99 -10.02 8.83 -3.91
N MET A 100 -9.53 8.72 -5.15
CA MET A 100 -8.88 9.81 -5.89
C MET A 100 -9.86 10.55 -6.78
#